data_AF-A0A9E4DAQ1-F1
#
_entry.id   AF-A0A9E4DAQ1-F1
#
_cell.length_a   1.000
_cell.length_b   1.000
_cell.length_c   1.000
_cell.angle_alpha   90.00
_cell.angle_beta   90.00
_cell.angle_gamma   90.00
#
_symmetry.space_group_name_H-M   'P 1'
#
loop_
_entity.id
_entity.type
_entity.pdbx_description
1 polymer ?
#
loop_
_entity_poly.entity_id
_entity_poly.type
_entity_poly.pdbx_seq_one_letter_code
_entity_poly.pdbx_strand_id
1 'polypeptide(L)'
;GYDHKAMGITARGAWESARRHARVMGKNADTDELTVVGIGDMSGDVFGNGMLRSPHLKLLAAFDHRHVFIDPDPDPAASFAERRRLFETPRSSWADYDAGLISAGGGVYPRSAKSIDLSPEAQEALGTTVERVTPNQLIQLVLRAPVDMLWNGGVGTYVKASTESHGDVGDRSNDTVRIDANELRCRMVVEGGNLGVTQLARVEYAV
;
A
#
# COMPACT_ATOMS: atom_id res chain seq x y z
N GLY A 1 -14.32 9.22 23.98
CA GLY A 1 -13.74 9.42 22.64
C GLY A 1 -14.38 8.41 21.71
N TYR A 2 -14.73 8.81 20.49
CA TYR A 2 -15.31 7.90 19.51
C TYR A 2 -14.26 6.87 19.07
N ASP A 3 -14.64 5.61 18.97
CA ASP A 3 -13.77 4.58 18.38
C ASP A 3 -13.77 4.77 16.85
N HIS A 4 -12.81 5.55 16.37
CA HIS A 4 -12.64 5.84 14.94
C HIS A 4 -12.51 4.54 14.12
N LYS A 5 -11.87 3.51 14.68
CA LYS A 5 -11.68 2.19 14.06
C LYS A 5 -13.01 1.45 13.88
N ALA A 6 -13.91 1.52 14.86
CA ALA A 6 -15.25 0.93 14.74
C ALA A 6 -16.14 1.66 13.71
N MET A 7 -15.98 2.97 13.55
CA MET A 7 -16.80 3.75 12.60
C MET A 7 -16.25 3.73 11.17
N GLY A 8 -14.92 3.76 11.01
CA GLY A 8 -14.23 3.68 9.72
C GLY A 8 -14.62 4.78 8.71
N ILE A 9 -15.07 5.95 9.18
CA ILE A 9 -15.68 7.00 8.33
C ILE A 9 -14.71 7.47 7.24
N THR A 10 -13.45 7.71 7.59
CA THR A 10 -12.43 8.18 6.65
C THR A 10 -12.18 7.16 5.55
N ALA A 11 -11.97 5.89 5.91
CA ALA A 11 -11.77 4.81 4.94
C ALA A 11 -13.00 4.60 4.06
N ARG A 12 -14.22 4.71 4.61
CA ARG A 12 -15.47 4.65 3.83
C ARG A 12 -15.55 5.76 2.79
N GLY A 13 -15.26 7.00 3.18
CA GLY A 13 -15.25 8.14 2.27
C GLY A 13 -14.21 7.99 1.16
N ALA A 14 -12.99 7.60 1.50
CA ALA A 14 -11.94 7.30 0.52
C ALA A 14 -12.33 6.17 -0.44
N TRP A 15 -13.04 5.14 0.04
CA TRP A 15 -13.54 4.05 -0.79
C TRP A 15 -14.63 4.47 -1.78
N GLU A 16 -15.48 5.45 -1.46
CA GLU A 16 -16.42 6.02 -2.45
C GLU A 16 -15.66 6.63 -3.65
N SER A 17 -14.56 7.35 -3.38
CA SER A 17 -13.67 7.88 -4.42
C SER A 17 -12.99 6.76 -5.22
N ALA A 18 -12.54 5.70 -4.56
CA ALA A 18 -11.98 4.52 -5.22
C ALA A 18 -12.99 3.85 -6.16
N ARG A 19 -14.24 3.66 -5.72
CA ARG A 19 -15.33 3.11 -6.56
C ARG A 19 -15.57 3.97 -7.80
N ARG A 20 -15.53 5.29 -7.66
CA ARG A 20 -15.64 6.20 -8.81
C ARG A 20 -14.49 6.03 -9.80
N HIS A 21 -13.25 5.97 -9.33
CA HIS A 21 -12.08 5.80 -10.20
C HIS A 21 -12.04 4.42 -10.86
N ALA A 22 -12.37 3.36 -10.14
CA ALA A 22 -12.48 2.02 -10.70
C ALA A 22 -13.42 1.99 -11.92
N ARG A 23 -14.58 2.65 -11.83
CA ARG A 23 -15.54 2.75 -12.95
C ARG A 23 -14.96 3.47 -14.17
N VAL A 24 -14.14 4.51 -13.98
CA VAL A 24 -13.45 5.20 -15.08
C VAL A 24 -12.45 4.28 -15.77
N MET A 25 -11.84 3.36 -15.02
CA MET A 25 -10.94 2.32 -15.53
C MET A 25 -11.65 1.08 -16.10
N GLY A 26 -12.99 1.11 -16.20
CA GLY A 26 -13.79 -0.03 -16.68
C GLY A 26 -13.89 -1.20 -15.70
N LYS A 27 -13.59 -0.99 -14.41
CA LYS A 27 -13.69 -1.99 -13.35
C LYS A 27 -14.77 -1.64 -12.31
N ASN A 28 -15.31 -2.65 -11.66
CA ASN A 28 -16.18 -2.53 -10.50
C ASN A 28 -15.43 -2.96 -9.22
N ALA A 29 -15.08 -2.00 -8.35
CA ALA A 29 -14.29 -2.30 -7.15
C ALA A 29 -14.98 -3.22 -6.13
N ASP A 30 -16.30 -3.42 -6.26
CA ASP A 30 -17.07 -4.29 -5.36
C ASP A 30 -17.17 -5.73 -5.87
N THR A 31 -16.80 -6.03 -7.13
CA THR A 31 -16.94 -7.37 -7.73
C THR A 31 -15.72 -7.85 -8.49
N ASP A 32 -14.93 -6.94 -9.06
CA ASP A 32 -13.77 -7.26 -9.88
C ASP A 32 -12.51 -7.30 -9.03
N GLU A 33 -11.55 -8.14 -9.43
CA GLU A 33 -10.24 -8.16 -8.81
C GLU A 33 -9.47 -6.86 -9.08
N LEU A 34 -8.94 -6.29 -7.99
CA LEU A 34 -8.10 -5.11 -8.02
C LEU A 34 -6.79 -5.40 -7.30
N THR A 35 -5.67 -5.22 -8.01
CA THR A 35 -4.36 -5.25 -7.38
C THR A 35 -4.12 -3.95 -6.61
N VAL A 36 -3.60 -4.08 -5.39
CA VAL A 36 -3.37 -2.95 -4.50
C VAL A 36 -2.01 -3.07 -3.83
N VAL A 37 -1.33 -1.94 -3.72
CA VAL A 37 -0.26 -1.74 -2.74
C VAL A 37 -0.66 -0.68 -1.73
N GLY A 38 -0.07 -0.70 -0.55
CA GLY A 38 -0.54 0.17 0.52
C GLY A 38 0.49 0.70 1.49
N ILE A 39 0.15 1.83 2.10
CA ILE A 39 0.93 2.51 3.14
C ILE A 39 0.19 2.35 4.46
N GLY A 40 0.66 1.49 5.35
CA GLY A 40 0.06 1.16 6.64
C GLY A 40 0.06 -0.34 6.95
N ASP A 41 -0.68 -0.69 8.00
CA ASP A 41 -0.90 -2.07 8.43
C ASP A 41 -2.36 -2.31 8.85
N MET A 42 -2.75 -3.57 9.01
CA MET A 42 -4.11 -3.95 9.41
C MET A 42 -4.49 -3.50 10.82
N SER A 43 -3.54 -3.10 11.68
CA SER A 43 -3.88 -2.59 13.01
C SER A 43 -4.45 -1.16 12.95
N GLY A 44 -4.04 -0.40 11.93
CA GLY A 44 -4.44 0.98 11.69
C GLY A 44 -5.90 1.14 11.24
N ASP A 45 -6.55 2.20 11.70
CA ASP A 45 -7.96 2.51 11.39
C ASP A 45 -8.18 2.66 9.88
N VAL A 46 -7.51 3.61 9.23
CA VAL A 46 -7.75 3.92 7.82
C VAL A 46 -7.33 2.78 6.90
N PHE A 47 -6.14 2.23 7.12
CA PHE A 47 -5.61 1.13 6.32
C PHE A 47 -6.47 -0.12 6.47
N GLY A 48 -6.70 -0.56 7.71
CA GLY A 48 -7.45 -1.77 8.00
C GLY A 48 -8.89 -1.71 7.51
N ASN A 49 -9.60 -0.61 7.79
CA ASN A 49 -10.96 -0.42 7.26
C ASN A 49 -10.99 -0.36 5.73
N GLY A 50 -9.98 0.24 5.09
CA GLY A 50 -9.85 0.31 3.64
C GLY A 50 -9.64 -1.05 2.97
N MET A 51 -8.72 -1.84 3.51
CA MET A 51 -8.40 -3.17 2.98
C MET A 51 -9.54 -4.19 3.19
N LEU A 52 -10.50 -3.91 4.08
CA LEU A 52 -11.67 -4.74 4.30
C LEU A 52 -12.93 -4.26 3.55
N ARG A 53 -12.80 -3.28 2.66
CA ARG A 53 -13.94 -2.76 1.88
C ARG A 53 -14.41 -3.68 0.76
N SER A 54 -13.51 -4.50 0.21
CA SER A 54 -13.84 -5.45 -0.85
C SER A 54 -13.06 -6.75 -0.66
N PRO A 55 -13.73 -7.91 -0.73
CA PRO A 55 -13.06 -9.21 -0.69
C PRO A 55 -12.28 -9.52 -1.99
N HIS A 56 -12.41 -8.69 -3.02
CA HIS A 56 -11.75 -8.85 -4.32
C HIS A 56 -10.40 -8.11 -4.41
N LEU A 57 -9.96 -7.48 -3.32
CA LEU A 57 -8.66 -6.83 -3.25
C LEU A 57 -7.53 -7.86 -3.16
N LYS A 58 -6.62 -7.81 -4.14
CA LYS A 58 -5.34 -8.52 -4.15
C LYS A 58 -4.25 -7.58 -3.61
N LEU A 59 -4.01 -7.63 -2.30
CA LEU A 59 -2.97 -6.80 -1.65
C LEU A 59 -1.59 -7.39 -1.92
N LEU A 60 -0.90 -6.83 -2.93
CA LEU A 60 0.39 -7.36 -3.37
C LEU A 60 1.55 -6.97 -2.46
N ALA A 61 1.48 -5.77 -1.88
CA ALA A 61 2.48 -5.32 -0.93
C ALA A 61 1.95 -4.20 -0.04
N ALA A 62 2.49 -4.12 1.18
CA ALA A 62 2.23 -2.99 2.07
C ALA A 62 3.43 -2.74 2.96
N PHE A 63 3.56 -1.54 3.51
CA PHE A 63 4.60 -1.26 4.49
C PHE A 63 4.10 -0.36 5.61
N ASP A 64 4.64 -0.56 6.81
CA ASP A 64 4.47 0.32 7.95
C ASP A 64 5.84 0.80 8.46
N HIS A 65 5.89 1.26 9.71
CA HIS A 65 7.13 1.67 10.36
C HIS A 65 8.03 0.48 10.76
N ARG A 66 7.54 -0.76 10.67
CA ARG A 66 8.22 -1.98 11.17
C ARG A 66 8.61 -2.93 10.06
N HIS A 67 7.73 -3.16 9.10
CA HIS A 67 7.83 -4.22 8.11
C HIS A 67 7.43 -3.75 6.71
N VAL A 68 7.88 -4.51 5.72
CA VAL A 68 7.32 -4.56 4.37
C VAL A 68 6.73 -5.95 4.16
N PHE A 69 5.43 -6.02 3.89
CA PHE A 69 4.69 -7.21 3.50
C PHE A 69 4.66 -7.32 1.98
N ILE A 70 4.84 -8.53 1.44
CA ILE A 70 4.69 -8.86 0.02
C ILE A 70 3.94 -10.18 -0.09
N ASP A 71 2.94 -10.20 -0.96
CA ASP A 71 2.22 -11.39 -1.40
C ASP A 71 2.07 -11.31 -2.93
N PRO A 72 2.89 -12.02 -3.72
CA PRO A 72 2.93 -11.84 -5.18
C PRO A 72 1.61 -12.14 -5.90
N ASP A 73 0.87 -13.15 -5.44
CA ASP A 73 -0.40 -13.60 -6.01
C ASP A 73 -1.38 -14.07 -4.92
N PRO A 74 -1.94 -13.15 -4.12
CA PRO A 74 -2.82 -13.49 -3.00
C PRO A 74 -4.13 -14.09 -3.50
N ASP A 75 -4.58 -15.18 -2.87
CA ASP A 75 -5.97 -15.64 -3.01
C ASP A 75 -6.90 -14.59 -2.35
N PRO A 76 -7.84 -13.97 -3.08
CA PRO A 76 -8.64 -12.88 -2.53
C PRO A 76 -9.45 -13.28 -1.29
N ALA A 77 -10.02 -14.49 -1.27
CA ALA A 77 -10.90 -14.94 -0.20
C ALA A 77 -10.10 -15.27 1.08
N ALA A 78 -9.04 -16.06 0.96
CA ALA A 78 -8.17 -16.44 2.07
C ALA A 78 -7.45 -15.22 2.65
N SER A 79 -6.86 -14.39 1.79
CA SER A 79 -6.15 -13.18 2.22
C SER A 79 -7.08 -12.13 2.83
N PHE A 80 -8.35 -12.05 2.41
CA PHE A 80 -9.34 -11.19 3.06
C PHE A 80 -9.68 -11.67 4.47
N ALA A 81 -9.92 -12.98 4.64
CA ALA A 81 -10.19 -13.56 5.95
C ALA A 81 -9.02 -13.32 6.92
N GLU A 82 -7.79 -13.48 6.45
CA GLU A 82 -6.59 -13.25 7.25
C GLU A 82 -6.38 -11.78 7.61
N ARG A 83 -6.56 -10.87 6.64
CA ARG A 83 -6.57 -9.42 6.91
C ARG A 83 -7.62 -9.05 7.96
N ARG A 84 -8.82 -9.65 7.92
CA ARG A 84 -9.86 -9.41 8.92
C ARG A 84 -9.43 -9.90 10.31
N ARG A 85 -8.86 -11.11 10.39
CA ARG A 85 -8.31 -11.64 11.65
C ARG A 85 -7.27 -10.69 12.24
N LEU A 86 -6.32 -10.20 11.42
CA LEU A 86 -5.33 -9.23 11.86
C LEU A 86 -5.94 -7.91 12.33
N PHE A 87 -6.95 -7.39 11.61
CA PHE A 87 -7.63 -6.16 11.98
C PHE A 87 -8.31 -6.24 13.35
N GLU A 88 -8.92 -7.38 13.65
CA GLU A 88 -9.61 -7.68 14.92
C GLU A 88 -8.64 -8.04 16.05
N THR A 89 -7.41 -8.47 15.72
CA THR A 89 -6.38 -8.82 16.71
C THR A 89 -5.76 -7.56 17.32
N PRO A 90 -5.83 -7.36 18.65
CA PRO A 90 -5.24 -6.19 19.29
C PRO A 90 -3.71 -6.13 19.13
N ARG A 91 -3.19 -4.96 18.74
CA ARG A 91 -1.74 -4.69 18.55
C ARG A 91 -1.06 -5.59 17.51
N SER A 92 -1.83 -6.09 16.55
CA SER A 92 -1.30 -6.85 15.41
C SER A 92 -0.30 -6.03 14.57
N SER A 93 0.42 -6.74 13.73
CA SER A 93 1.38 -6.24 12.78
C SER A 93 1.43 -7.16 11.57
N TRP A 94 2.17 -6.75 10.53
CA TRP A 94 2.44 -7.65 9.41
C TRP A 94 3.15 -8.94 9.83
N ALA A 95 3.95 -8.93 10.90
CA ALA A 95 4.62 -10.14 11.39
C ALA A 95 3.66 -11.17 12.00
N ASP A 96 2.42 -10.78 12.30
CA ASP A 96 1.38 -11.70 12.80
C ASP A 96 0.59 -12.35 11.66
N TYR A 97 0.84 -11.97 10.39
CA TYR A 97 0.19 -12.56 9.22
C TYR A 97 0.59 -14.03 9.08
N ASP A 98 -0.37 -14.92 8.83
CA ASP A 98 -0.11 -16.34 8.62
C ASP A 98 0.72 -16.55 7.34
N ALA A 99 2.01 -16.85 7.52
CA ALA A 99 2.94 -17.08 6.43
C ALA A 99 2.53 -18.25 5.52
N GLY A 100 1.71 -19.19 5.99
CA GLY A 100 1.17 -20.28 5.18
C GLY A 100 0.13 -19.83 4.14
N LEU A 101 -0.42 -18.61 4.28
CA LEU A 101 -1.38 -18.02 3.35
C LEU A 101 -0.72 -17.07 2.33
N ILE A 102 0.54 -16.69 2.55
CA ILE A 102 1.30 -15.86 1.62
C ILE A 102 1.69 -16.72 0.41
N SER A 103 1.43 -16.23 -0.80
CA SER A 103 1.77 -16.95 -2.03
C SER A 103 3.28 -17.13 -2.20
N ALA A 104 3.65 -18.04 -3.12
CA ALA A 104 5.04 -18.36 -3.39
C ALA A 104 5.88 -17.11 -3.71
N GLY A 105 7.05 -17.02 -3.08
CA GLY A 105 7.95 -15.89 -3.25
C GLY A 105 7.59 -14.64 -2.42
N GLY A 106 6.49 -14.64 -1.68
CA GLY A 106 6.13 -13.57 -0.75
C GLY A 106 6.80 -13.68 0.62
N GLY A 107 6.51 -12.70 1.48
CA GLY A 107 6.98 -12.69 2.85
C GLY A 107 6.77 -11.36 3.58
N VAL A 108 7.18 -11.36 4.85
CA VAL A 108 7.19 -10.17 5.72
C VAL A 108 8.63 -9.88 6.10
N TYR A 109 9.11 -8.70 5.70
CA TYR A 109 10.50 -8.31 5.85
C TYR A 109 10.64 -7.15 6.85
N PRO A 110 11.51 -7.25 7.87
CA PRO A 110 11.71 -6.16 8.82
C PRO A 110 12.47 -5.00 8.17
N ARG A 111 12.06 -3.76 8.47
CA ARG A 111 12.74 -2.55 7.99
C ARG A 111 14.16 -2.37 8.56
N SER A 112 14.51 -3.13 9.60
CA SER A 112 15.86 -3.20 10.17
C SER A 112 16.80 -4.16 9.43
N ALA A 113 16.31 -4.93 8.45
CA ALA A 113 17.16 -5.81 7.66
C ALA A 113 18.23 -5.00 6.90
N LYS A 114 19.45 -5.56 6.81
CA LYS A 114 20.52 -4.95 6.00
C LYS A 114 20.23 -5.08 4.50
N SER A 115 19.60 -6.18 4.12
CA SER A 115 19.26 -6.49 2.73
C SER A 115 18.15 -7.53 2.70
N ILE A 116 17.38 -7.53 1.62
CA ILE A 116 16.27 -8.43 1.32
C ILE A 116 16.50 -8.98 -0.09
N ASP A 117 16.46 -10.30 -0.22
CA ASP A 117 16.46 -10.98 -1.51
C ASP A 117 15.01 -11.12 -2.00
N LEU A 118 14.73 -10.63 -3.21
CA LEU A 118 13.43 -10.72 -3.87
C LEU A 118 13.38 -11.95 -4.76
N SER A 119 12.37 -12.77 -4.52
CA SER A 119 12.02 -13.90 -5.38
C SER A 119 11.64 -13.43 -6.79
N PRO A 120 11.73 -14.29 -7.82
CA PRO A 120 11.20 -13.98 -9.14
C PRO A 120 9.72 -13.54 -9.12
N GLU A 121 8.90 -14.17 -8.29
CA GLU A 121 7.47 -13.86 -8.14
C GLU A 121 7.26 -12.45 -7.57
N ALA A 122 8.01 -12.08 -6.52
CA ALA A 122 7.95 -10.73 -5.95
C ALA A 122 8.47 -9.67 -6.92
N GLN A 123 9.51 -10.00 -7.69
CA GLN A 123 10.04 -9.11 -8.74
C GLN A 123 8.99 -8.84 -9.83
N GLU A 124 8.28 -9.88 -10.28
CA GLU A 124 7.18 -9.75 -11.24
C GLU A 124 6.03 -8.90 -10.68
N ALA A 125 5.56 -9.20 -9.46
CA ALA A 125 4.46 -8.48 -8.82
C ALA A 125 4.77 -6.99 -8.60
N LEU A 126 6.02 -6.66 -8.26
CA LEU A 126 6.48 -5.27 -8.09
C LEU A 126 6.95 -4.63 -9.41
N GLY A 127 7.01 -5.39 -10.51
CA GLY A 127 7.47 -4.93 -11.82
C GLY A 127 8.90 -4.42 -11.80
N THR A 128 9.83 -5.19 -11.23
CA THR A 128 11.27 -4.91 -11.13
C THR A 128 12.09 -6.11 -11.57
N THR A 129 13.39 -5.91 -11.81
CA THR A 129 14.37 -6.99 -12.06
C THR A 129 15.51 -6.98 -11.03
N VAL A 130 15.34 -6.22 -9.95
CA VAL A 130 16.35 -6.08 -8.90
C VAL A 130 16.18 -7.23 -7.91
N GLU A 131 17.18 -8.11 -7.82
CA GLU A 131 17.12 -9.30 -6.97
C GLU A 131 17.39 -8.99 -5.49
N ARG A 132 18.17 -7.96 -5.19
CA ARG A 132 18.61 -7.64 -3.82
C ARG A 132 18.46 -6.17 -3.53
N VAL A 133 17.72 -5.85 -2.47
CA VAL A 133 17.39 -4.46 -2.09
C VAL A 133 17.62 -4.21 -0.61
N THR A 134 17.80 -2.94 -0.25
CA THR A 134 17.60 -2.47 1.13
C THR A 134 16.10 -2.27 1.40
N PRO A 135 15.66 -2.23 2.67
CA PRO A 135 14.25 -1.97 2.99
C PRO A 135 13.71 -0.65 2.41
N ASN A 136 14.53 0.40 2.37
CA ASN A 136 14.11 1.69 1.79
C ASN A 136 13.90 1.58 0.27
N GLN A 137 14.80 0.90 -0.44
CA GLN A 137 14.62 0.61 -1.87
C GLN A 137 13.39 -0.26 -2.11
N LEU A 138 13.12 -1.22 -1.23
CA LEU A 138 11.91 -2.03 -1.34
C LEU A 138 10.64 -1.18 -1.19
N ILE A 139 10.59 -0.25 -0.24
CA ILE A 139 9.46 0.68 -0.10
C ILE A 139 9.29 1.50 -1.38
N GLN A 140 10.37 1.99 -1.97
CA GLN A 140 10.29 2.70 -3.26
C GLN A 140 9.76 1.79 -4.38
N LEU A 141 10.14 0.51 -4.43
CA LEU A 141 9.59 -0.45 -5.39
C LEU A 141 8.09 -0.69 -5.17
N VAL A 142 7.65 -0.80 -3.92
CA VAL A 142 6.23 -0.92 -3.57
C VAL A 142 5.45 0.31 -4.06
N LEU A 143 5.95 1.52 -3.83
CA LEU A 143 5.30 2.74 -4.31
C LEU A 143 5.25 2.81 -5.84
N ARG A 144 6.26 2.26 -6.53
CA ARG A 144 6.33 2.18 -8.00
C ARG A 144 5.64 0.94 -8.57
N ALA A 145 4.95 0.11 -7.79
CA ALA A 145 4.40 -1.15 -8.30
C ALA A 145 3.31 -0.91 -9.39
N PRO A 146 3.24 -1.74 -10.44
CA PRO A 146 2.29 -1.56 -11.55
C PRO A 146 0.92 -2.16 -11.20
N VAL A 147 0.23 -1.55 -10.24
CA VAL A 147 -1.05 -2.06 -9.69
C VAL A 147 -2.26 -1.20 -10.07
N ASP A 148 -3.47 -1.68 -9.81
CA ASP A 148 -4.66 -0.85 -9.97
C ASP A 148 -4.66 0.32 -8.98
N MET A 149 -4.30 0.07 -7.70
CA MET A 149 -4.48 1.04 -6.62
C MET A 149 -3.25 1.19 -5.71
N LEU A 150 -2.86 2.43 -5.41
CA LEU A 150 -2.07 2.78 -4.24
C LEU A 150 -3.00 3.29 -3.14
N TRP A 151 -3.12 2.56 -2.04
CA TRP A 151 -3.91 2.97 -0.87
C TRP A 151 -3.02 3.59 0.20
N ASN A 152 -3.14 4.90 0.42
CA ASN A 152 -2.51 5.55 1.56
C ASN A 152 -3.44 5.50 2.77
N GLY A 153 -3.13 4.65 3.75
CA GLY A 153 -3.78 4.62 5.06
C GLY A 153 -2.88 5.09 6.21
N GLY A 154 -1.68 5.58 5.89
CA GLY A 154 -0.65 5.96 6.84
C GLY A 154 -0.50 7.48 6.99
N VAL A 155 0.60 7.87 7.64
CA VAL A 155 1.00 9.27 7.80
C VAL A 155 2.38 9.45 7.17
N GLY A 156 2.57 10.57 6.49
CA GLY A 156 3.83 10.96 5.87
C GLY A 156 3.70 11.21 4.38
N THR A 157 4.65 11.96 3.83
CA THR A 157 4.66 12.34 2.42
C THR A 157 5.62 11.45 1.62
N TYR A 158 5.04 10.52 0.87
CA TYR A 158 5.75 9.47 0.13
C TYR A 158 5.88 9.79 -1.36
N VAL A 159 5.09 10.73 -1.88
CA VAL A 159 5.14 11.15 -3.28
C VAL A 159 5.20 12.68 -3.38
N LYS A 160 6.17 13.19 -4.13
CA LYS A 160 6.30 14.61 -4.49
C LYS A 160 6.29 14.81 -6.01
N ALA A 161 6.14 16.04 -6.47
CA ALA A 161 6.37 16.32 -7.87
C ALA A 161 7.85 16.16 -8.21
N SER A 162 8.14 15.84 -9.47
CA SER A 162 9.51 15.80 -10.00
C SER A 162 10.19 17.18 -9.93
N THR A 163 9.41 18.26 -9.90
CA THR A 163 9.88 19.64 -9.75
C THR A 163 10.15 20.06 -8.30
N GLU A 164 9.71 19.27 -7.31
CA GLU A 164 9.98 19.53 -5.89
C GLU A 164 11.30 18.85 -5.48
N SER A 165 12.07 19.44 -4.58
CA SER A 165 13.14 18.72 -3.88
C SER A 165 12.58 18.00 -2.65
N HIS A 166 13.33 17.03 -2.09
CA HIS A 166 12.95 16.44 -0.80
C HIS A 166 12.85 17.49 0.32
N GLY A 167 13.71 18.53 0.27
CA GLY A 167 13.72 19.62 1.24
C GLY A 167 12.45 20.48 1.24
N ASP A 168 11.81 20.64 0.07
CA ASP A 168 10.59 21.44 -0.08
C ASP A 168 9.37 20.80 0.59
N VAL A 169 9.36 19.47 0.69
CA VAL A 169 8.21 18.69 1.20
C VAL A 169 8.04 18.82 2.72
N GLY A 170 9.12 19.08 3.46
CA GLY A 170 9.08 19.27 4.92
C GLY A 170 8.94 18.00 5.77
N ASP A 171 8.94 16.81 5.17
CA ASP A 171 8.89 15.52 5.88
C ASP A 171 10.20 14.73 5.72
N ARG A 172 11.20 15.07 6.54
CA ARG A 172 12.52 14.44 6.45
C ARG A 172 12.52 12.93 6.75
N SER A 173 11.52 12.44 7.48
CA SER A 173 11.45 11.03 7.88
C SER A 173 11.28 10.10 6.68
N ASN A 174 10.64 10.61 5.62
CA ASN A 174 10.36 9.85 4.41
C ASN A 174 11.25 10.21 3.22
N ASP A 175 12.24 11.10 3.37
CA ASP A 175 13.12 11.52 2.26
C ASP A 175 13.76 10.32 1.55
N THR A 176 14.22 9.33 2.31
CA THR A 176 14.92 8.15 1.78
C THR A 176 14.03 7.15 1.05
N VAL A 177 12.71 7.26 1.19
CA VAL A 177 11.73 6.36 0.55
C VAL A 177 10.79 7.08 -0.41
N ARG A 178 10.77 8.42 -0.38
CA ARG A 178 9.92 9.23 -1.23
C ARG A 178 10.32 9.06 -2.70
N ILE A 179 9.31 9.04 -3.56
CA ILE A 179 9.46 8.96 -5.01
C ILE A 179 8.80 10.16 -5.69
N ASP A 180 9.06 10.31 -6.98
CA ASP A 180 8.41 11.33 -7.80
C ASP A 180 7.09 10.81 -8.36
N ALA A 181 6.13 11.71 -8.58
CA ALA A 181 4.78 11.36 -9.04
C ALA A 181 4.80 10.69 -10.42
N ASN A 182 5.73 11.07 -11.29
CA ASN A 182 5.93 10.47 -12.61
C ASN A 182 6.53 9.04 -12.57
N GLU A 183 6.97 8.56 -11.40
CA GLU A 183 7.43 7.19 -11.19
C GLU A 183 6.30 6.25 -10.72
N LEU A 184 5.13 6.81 -10.36
CA LEU A 184 3.96 6.02 -10.01
C LEU A 184 3.46 5.25 -11.24
N ARG A 185 3.30 3.94 -11.09
CA ARG A 185 2.70 3.07 -12.12
C ARG A 185 1.31 2.56 -11.72
N CYS A 186 0.82 2.94 -10.55
CA CYS A 186 -0.55 2.62 -10.15
C CYS A 186 -1.56 3.39 -11.01
N ARG A 187 -2.74 2.82 -11.25
CA ARG A 187 -3.79 3.48 -12.05
C ARG A 187 -4.67 4.45 -11.27
N MET A 188 -4.74 4.28 -9.95
CA MET A 188 -5.37 5.24 -9.04
C MET A 188 -4.61 5.35 -7.71
N VAL A 189 -4.53 6.57 -7.19
CA VAL A 189 -4.07 6.85 -5.82
C VAL A 189 -5.29 7.20 -4.96
N VAL A 190 -5.41 6.52 -3.81
CA VAL A 190 -6.49 6.75 -2.85
C VAL A 190 -5.90 7.18 -1.51
N GLU A 191 -6.06 8.46 -1.20
CA GLU A 191 -5.56 9.07 0.04
C GLU A 191 -6.63 9.05 1.13
N GLY A 192 -6.58 8.03 1.99
CA GLY A 192 -7.35 8.02 3.25
C GLY A 192 -6.55 8.58 4.44
N GLY A 193 -5.23 8.42 4.39
CA GLY A 193 -4.27 8.90 5.39
C GLY A 193 -3.88 10.36 5.18
N ASN A 194 -3.07 10.89 6.10
CA ASN A 194 -2.67 12.29 6.06
C ASN A 194 -1.38 12.49 5.25
N LEU A 195 -1.42 13.46 4.34
CA LEU A 195 -0.25 14.00 3.62
C LEU A 195 0.51 13.00 2.73
N GLY A 196 -0.15 11.96 2.18
CA GLY A 196 0.53 10.96 1.34
C GLY A 196 1.26 11.53 0.13
N VAL A 197 0.62 12.51 -0.52
CA VAL A 197 1.04 13.10 -1.79
C VAL A 197 1.05 14.63 -1.67
N THR A 198 2.06 15.31 -2.21
CA THR A 198 2.08 16.79 -2.26
C THR A 198 1.00 17.32 -3.23
N GLN A 199 0.65 18.60 -3.13
CA GLN A 199 -0.32 19.18 -4.07
C GLN A 199 0.19 19.17 -5.51
N LEU A 200 1.47 19.49 -5.73
CA LEU A 200 2.06 19.47 -7.07
C LEU A 200 2.13 18.04 -7.62
N ALA A 201 2.43 17.04 -6.77
CA ALA A 201 2.41 15.63 -7.17
C ALA A 201 1.02 15.16 -7.63
N ARG A 202 -0.07 15.61 -6.99
CA ARG A 202 -1.43 15.28 -7.43
C ARG A 202 -1.71 15.79 -8.84
N VAL A 203 -1.21 16.98 -9.17
CA VAL A 203 -1.35 17.57 -10.50
C VAL A 203 -0.50 16.79 -11.51
N GLU A 204 0.76 16.51 -11.19
CA GLU A 204 1.66 15.77 -12.09
C GLU A 204 1.16 14.35 -12.37
N TYR A 205 0.66 13.64 -11.35
CA TYR A 205 0.11 12.28 -11.53
C TYR A 205 -1.16 12.24 -12.39
N ALA A 206 -1.92 13.34 -12.44
CA ALA A 206 -3.18 13.40 -13.17
C ALA A 206 -3.03 13.72 -14.67
N VAL A 207 -1.80 14.03 -15.12
CA VAL A 207 -1.46 14.39 -16.51
C VAL A 207 -0.85 13.19 -17.23
#